data_AF-V5GSD3-F1
#
_entry.id   AF-V5GSD3-F1
#
_cell.length_a   1.000
_cell.length_b   1.000
_cell.length_c   1.000
_cell.angle_alpha   90.00
_cell.angle_beta   90.00
_cell.angle_gamma   90.00
#
_symmetry.space_group_name_H-M   'P 1'
#
loop_
_entity.id
_entity.type
_entity.pdbx_description
1 polymer ?
#
loop_
_entity_poly.entity_id
_entity_poly.type
_entity_poly.pdbx_seq_one_letter_code
_entity_poly.pdbx_strand_id
1 'polypeptide(L)'
;MEKYTIGQCVFIVKNYLKFGENYTEIGRIYRTKYVKTNFPTNSTIRNIVNEFEETGSIQDQRSKVYSRNGRLQENIAAVNDSVTAEPNTSIRHRSQQLAIEHTT
;
A
#
# COMPACT_ATOMS: atom_id res chain seq x y z
N MET A 1 -2.78 6.76 -2.56
CA MET A 1 -3.72 7.85 -2.24
C MET A 1 -3.04 9.23 -2.36
N GLU A 2 -2.38 9.53 -3.50
CA GLU A 2 -1.40 10.64 -3.61
C GLU A 2 -1.99 12.07 -3.71
N LYS A 3 -3.32 12.25 -3.77
CA LYS A 3 -3.93 13.58 -3.96
C LYS A 3 -4.23 14.35 -2.67
N TYR A 4 -4.35 13.67 -1.53
CA TYR A 4 -4.76 14.27 -0.25
C TYR A 4 -3.75 13.94 0.84
N THR A 5 -3.42 14.94 1.64
CA THR A 5 -2.56 14.73 2.81
C THR A 5 -3.32 14.00 3.91
N ILE A 6 -2.61 13.29 4.79
CA ILE A 6 -3.22 12.61 5.95
C ILE A 6 -4.09 13.59 6.76
N GLY A 7 -3.62 14.84 6.95
CA GLY A 7 -4.39 15.87 7.65
C GLY A 7 -5.72 16.24 6.96
N GLN A 8 -5.77 16.21 5.63
CA GLN A 8 -6.99 16.43 4.86
C GLN A 8 -7.96 15.25 5.00
N CYS A 9 -7.46 14.02 4.92
CA CYS A 9 -8.29 12.83 5.12
C CYS A 9 -8.83 12.74 6.56
N VAL A 10 -8.00 13.04 7.57
CA VAL A 10 -8.45 13.16 8.98
C VAL A 10 -9.52 14.22 9.13
N PHE A 11 -9.39 15.36 8.44
CA PHE A 11 -10.42 16.39 8.48
C PHE A 11 -11.74 15.88 7.90
N ILE A 12 -11.71 15.16 6.79
CA ILE A 12 -12.90 14.56 6.18
C ILE A 12 -13.58 13.59 7.16
N VAL A 13 -12.83 12.65 7.72
CA VAL A 13 -13.36 11.65 8.67
C VAL A 13 -13.96 12.32 9.91
N LYS A 14 -13.29 13.34 10.48
CA LYS A 14 -13.85 14.08 11.63
C LYS A 14 -15.19 14.75 11.31
N ASN A 15 -15.34 15.31 10.12
CA ASN A 15 -16.61 15.92 9.72
C ASN A 15 -17.67 14.86 9.40
N TYR A 16 -17.29 13.72 8.84
CA TYR A 16 -18.19 12.59 8.68
C TYR A 16 -18.74 12.11 10.03
N LEU A 17 -17.89 11.93 11.03
CA LEU A 17 -18.34 11.56 12.39
C LEU A 17 -19.27 12.60 13.03
N LYS A 18 -19.19 13.87 12.60
CA LYS A 18 -20.03 14.96 13.13
C LYS A 18 -21.37 15.10 12.39
N PHE A 19 -21.38 14.94 11.07
CA PHE A 19 -22.52 15.24 10.21
C PHE A 19 -23.14 14.01 9.53
N GLY A 20 -22.57 12.82 9.73
CA GLY A 20 -22.97 11.58 9.08
C GLY A 20 -22.71 11.59 7.57
N GLU A 21 -23.53 10.89 6.81
CA GLU A 21 -23.41 10.71 5.35
C GLU A 21 -23.71 11.97 4.50
N ASN A 22 -23.70 13.16 5.10
CA ASN A 22 -23.88 14.41 4.38
C ASN A 22 -22.58 14.88 3.68
N TYR A 23 -22.15 14.11 2.67
CA TYR A 23 -20.91 14.36 1.93
C TYR A 23 -20.85 15.73 1.26
N THR A 24 -22.00 16.27 0.86
CA THR A 24 -22.10 17.61 0.26
C THR A 24 -21.70 18.70 1.24
N GLU A 25 -22.16 18.62 2.50
CA GLU A 25 -21.74 19.56 3.54
C GLU A 25 -20.28 19.39 3.94
N ILE A 26 -19.81 18.16 4.05
CA ILE A 26 -18.40 17.87 4.31
C ILE A 26 -17.52 18.52 3.23
N GLY A 27 -17.92 18.40 1.95
CA GLY A 27 -17.30 19.08 0.83
C GLY A 27 -17.35 20.61 1.00
N ARG A 28 -18.49 21.20 1.30
CA ARG A 28 -18.61 22.66 1.51
C ARG A 28 -17.64 23.17 2.59
N ILE A 29 -17.58 22.50 3.74
CA ILE A 29 -16.70 22.83 4.86
C ILE A 29 -15.22 22.57 4.50
N TYR A 30 -14.94 21.53 3.71
CA TYR A 30 -13.61 21.30 3.17
C TYR A 30 -13.15 22.46 2.29
N ARG A 31 -14.03 22.96 1.42
CA ARG A 31 -13.73 24.06 0.49
C ARG A 31 -13.45 25.38 1.20
N THR A 32 -14.14 25.64 2.32
CA THR A 32 -13.87 26.86 3.11
C THR A 32 -12.54 26.78 3.83
N LYS A 33 -12.13 25.59 4.29
CA LYS A 33 -10.87 25.40 5.02
C LYS A 33 -9.64 25.27 4.10
N TYR A 34 -9.75 24.54 3.00
CA TYR A 34 -8.65 24.24 2.10
C TYR A 34 -8.91 24.92 0.74
N VAL A 35 -8.44 26.16 0.61
CA VAL A 35 -8.56 26.93 -0.63
C VAL A 35 -7.48 26.47 -1.62
N LYS A 36 -7.81 25.56 -2.56
CA LYS A 36 -7.22 25.38 -3.91
C LYS A 36 -7.68 24.07 -4.58
N THR A 37 -7.65 24.10 -5.92
CA THR A 37 -7.80 23.10 -7.01
C THR A 37 -8.02 21.60 -6.74
N ASN A 38 -7.64 21.04 -5.59
CA ASN A 38 -7.83 19.63 -5.25
C ASN A 38 -9.04 19.46 -4.32
N PHE A 39 -10.22 19.72 -4.88
CA PHE A 39 -11.48 19.48 -4.18
C PHE A 39 -11.87 18.00 -4.27
N PRO A 40 -12.11 17.31 -3.14
CA PRO A 40 -12.54 15.92 -3.17
C PRO A 40 -13.97 15.84 -3.68
N THR A 41 -14.19 14.98 -4.67
CA THR A 41 -15.54 14.61 -5.09
C THR A 41 -16.24 13.84 -3.98
N ASN A 42 -17.57 13.80 -4.00
CA ASN A 42 -18.34 13.01 -3.03
C ASN A 42 -17.91 11.54 -3.01
N SER A 43 -17.56 10.97 -4.16
CA SER A 43 -17.00 9.61 -4.25
C SER A 43 -15.65 9.48 -3.54
N THR A 44 -14.78 10.49 -3.64
CA THR A 44 -13.50 10.50 -2.95
C THR A 44 -13.70 10.57 -1.43
N ILE A 45 -14.60 11.44 -0.98
CA ILE A 45 -14.97 11.57 0.43
C ILE A 45 -15.48 10.22 0.96
N ARG A 46 -16.40 9.58 0.23
CA ARG A 46 -16.93 8.27 0.58
C ARG A 46 -15.83 7.21 0.65
N ASN A 47 -14.94 7.14 -0.34
CA ASN A 47 -13.86 6.15 -0.33
C ASN A 47 -12.92 6.31 0.88
N ILE A 48 -12.58 7.56 1.24
CA ILE A 48 -11.75 7.85 2.44
C ILE A 48 -12.46 7.39 3.72
N VAL A 49 -13.77 7.62 3.81
CA VAL A 49 -14.57 7.18 4.95
C VAL A 49 -14.66 5.66 5.01
N ASN A 50 -14.96 5.00 3.89
CA ASN A 50 -15.04 3.55 3.82
C ASN A 50 -13.73 2.88 4.23
N GLU A 51 -12.59 3.39 3.73
CA GLU A 51 -11.28 2.84 4.09
C GLU A 51 -10.98 3.00 5.59
N PHE A 52 -11.41 4.11 6.19
CA PHE A 52 -11.35 4.32 7.63
C PHE A 52 -12.29 3.38 8.39
N GLU A 53 -13.52 3.16 7.93
CA GLU A 53 -14.46 2.24 8.57
C GLU A 53 -14.00 0.77 8.48
N GLU A 54 -13.40 0.38 7.35
CA GLU A 54 -12.90 -0.98 7.12
C GLU A 54 -11.62 -1.28 7.90
N THR A 55 -10.65 -0.35 7.92
CA THR A 55 -9.30 -0.62 8.46
C THR A 55 -9.01 0.11 9.77
N GLY A 56 -9.82 1.09 10.15
CA GLY A 56 -9.56 2.01 11.27
C GLY A 56 -8.41 2.99 11.01
N SER A 57 -7.83 2.98 9.81
CA SER A 57 -6.65 3.77 9.44
C SER A 57 -6.96 4.72 8.28
N ILE A 58 -6.27 5.85 8.28
CA ILE A 58 -6.29 6.84 7.20
C ILE A 58 -4.92 6.89 6.49
N GLN A 59 -3.95 6.14 7.01
CA GLN A 59 -2.61 6.08 6.45
C GLN A 59 -2.63 5.19 5.22
N ASP A 60 -2.14 5.72 4.10
CA ASP A 60 -1.97 4.98 2.86
C ASP A 60 -1.18 3.70 3.17
N GLN A 61 -1.82 2.54 3.00
CA GLN A 61 -1.12 1.27 3.07
C GLN A 61 -0.15 1.26 1.91
N ARG A 62 1.13 1.47 2.20
CA ARG A 62 2.19 1.48 1.17
C ARG A 62 1.95 0.31 0.23
N SER A 63 2.05 0.61 -1.07
CA SER A 63 1.86 -0.35 -2.15
C SER A 63 2.47 -1.70 -1.79
N LYS A 64 1.73 -2.77 -2.10
CA LYS A 64 2.20 -4.15 -2.00
C LYS A 64 3.64 -4.19 -2.50
N VAL A 65 4.60 -4.30 -1.58
CA VAL A 65 5.99 -4.52 -1.95
C VAL A 65 5.96 -5.88 -2.61
N TYR A 66 6.08 -5.91 -3.93
CA TYR A 66 6.18 -7.17 -4.65
C TYR A 66 7.37 -7.91 -4.05
N SER A 67 7.06 -9.00 -3.33
CA SER A 67 8.10 -9.89 -2.84
C SER A 67 8.82 -10.42 -4.08
N ARG A 68 10.13 -10.22 -4.15
CA ARG A 68 10.92 -10.81 -5.24
C ARG A 68 10.86 -12.32 -5.04
N ASN A 69 10.19 -13.04 -5.94
CA ASN A 69 10.00 -14.49 -5.83
C ASN A 69 11.32 -15.24 -5.62
N GLY A 70 12.43 -14.77 -6.19
CA GLY A 70 13.77 -15.35 -5.96
C GLY A 70 14.29 -15.27 -4.52
N ARG A 71 13.71 -14.43 -3.65
CA ARG A 71 14.07 -14.29 -2.23
C ARG A 71 13.03 -14.85 -1.27
N LEU A 72 12.11 -15.67 -1.76
CA LEU A 72 11.22 -16.43 -0.89
C LEU A 72 12.04 -17.31 0.06
N GLN A 73 11.54 -17.53 1.26
CA GLN A 73 12.24 -18.28 2.30
C GLN A 73 12.59 -19.71 1.85
N GLU A 74 11.72 -20.31 1.05
CA GLU A 74 11.93 -21.62 0.41
C GLU A 74 13.15 -21.63 -0.51
N ASN A 75 13.30 -20.60 -1.36
CA ASN A 75 14.43 -20.45 -2.27
C ASN A 75 15.74 -20.20 -1.50
N ILE A 76 15.68 -19.45 -0.40
CA ILE A 76 16.84 -19.23 0.49
C ILE A 76 17.29 -20.55 1.13
N ALA A 77 16.34 -21.35 1.64
CA ALA A 77 16.63 -22.66 2.22
C ALA A 77 17.25 -23.60 1.18
N ALA A 78 16.64 -23.70 -0.01
CA ALA A 78 17.15 -24.56 -1.09
C ALA A 78 18.57 -24.18 -1.55
N VAL A 79 18.88 -22.87 -1.60
CA VAL A 79 20.24 -22.41 -1.90
C VAL A 79 21.21 -22.79 -0.78
N ASN A 80 20.83 -22.62 0.49
CA ASN A 80 21.68 -23.00 1.63
C ASN A 80 21.99 -24.51 1.63
N ASP A 81 21.00 -25.35 1.37
CA ASP A 81 21.17 -26.80 1.28
C ASP A 81 22.09 -27.18 0.12
N SER A 82 21.94 -26.54 -1.04
CA SER A 82 22.84 -26.75 -2.17
C SER A 82 24.28 -26.28 -1.90
N VAL A 83 24.47 -25.16 -1.20
CA VAL A 83 25.81 -24.66 -0.83
C VAL A 83 26.51 -25.61 0.13
N THR A 84 25.77 -26.17 1.09
CA THR A 84 26.33 -27.12 2.07
C THR A 84 26.67 -28.47 1.43
N ALA A 85 25.83 -28.97 0.51
CA ALA A 85 26.09 -30.21 -0.21
C ALA A 85 27.21 -30.09 -1.25
N GLU A 86 27.21 -29.00 -2.04
CA GLU A 86 28.12 -28.80 -3.16
C GLU A 86 28.72 -27.38 -3.13
N PRO A 87 29.77 -27.13 -2.32
CA PRO A 87 30.29 -25.79 -2.11
C PRO A 87 30.96 -25.19 -3.37
N ASN A 88 31.52 -26.04 -4.23
CA ASN A 88 32.28 -25.63 -5.41
C ASN A 88 31.41 -25.37 -6.65
N THR A 89 30.10 -25.62 -6.61
CA THR A 89 29.23 -25.31 -7.75
C THR A 89 29.14 -23.80 -7.94
N SER A 90 29.34 -23.36 -9.18
CA SER A 90 29.15 -21.96 -9.55
C SER A 90 27.71 -21.50 -9.32
N ILE A 91 27.55 -20.22 -8.99
CA ILE A 91 26.24 -19.58 -8.75
C ILE A 91 25.29 -19.78 -9.95
N ARG A 92 25.81 -19.66 -11.18
CA ARG A 92 25.03 -19.83 -12.40
C ARG A 92 24.46 -21.25 -12.52
N HIS A 93 25.29 -22.26 -12.25
CA HIS A 93 24.86 -23.66 -12.30
C HIS A 93 23.82 -23.95 -11.21
N ARG A 94 24.03 -23.43 -10.00
CA ARG A 94 23.10 -23.57 -8.87
C ARG A 94 21.73 -22.94 -9.15
N SER A 95 21.70 -21.72 -9.72
CA SER A 95 20.46 -21.07 -10.12
C SER A 95 19.69 -21.89 -11.16
N GLN A 96 20.38 -22.51 -12.11
CA GLN A 96 19.77 -23.37 -13.12
C GLN A 96 19.22 -24.68 -12.52
N GLN A 97 19.95 -25.31 -11.59
CA GLN A 97 19.48 -26.52 -10.90
C GLN A 97 18.25 -26.27 -10.04
N LEU A 98 18.20 -25.11 -9.35
CA LEU A 98 17.10 -24.75 -8.46
C LEU A 98 15.94 -24.06 -9.20
N ALA A 99 16.05 -23.84 -10.52
CA ALA A 99 15.07 -23.11 -11.33
C ALA A 99 14.68 -21.73 -10.74
N ILE A 100 15.60 -21.08 -10.02
CA ILE A 100 15.38 -19.75 -9.45
C ILE A 100 15.71 -18.73 -10.53
N GLU A 101 14.66 -18.20 -11.16
CA GLU A 101 14.79 -17.17 -12.19
C GLU A 101 15.20 -15.82 -11.59
N HIS A 102 16.15 -15.16 -12.25
CA HIS A 102 16.50 -13.78 -11.95
C HIS A 102 15.43 -12.85 -12.53
N THR A 103 14.36 -12.60 -11.78
CA THR A 103 13.42 -11.54 -12.13
C THR A 103 14.00 -10.21 -11.65
N THR A 104 14.46 -9.38 -12.59
CA THR A 104 14.97 -8.02 -12.34
C THR A 104 13.86 -7.07 -11.91
#